data_AF-A0A963VBP9-F1
#
_entry.id   AF-A0A963VBP9-F1
#
_cell.length_a   1.000
_cell.length_b   1.000
_cell.length_c   1.000
_cell.angle_alpha   90.00
_cell.angle_beta   90.00
_cell.angle_gamma   90.00
#
_symmetry.space_group_name_H-M   'P 1'
#
loop_
_entity.id
_entity.type
_entity.pdbx_description
1 polymer ?
#
loop_
_entity_poly.entity_id
_entity_poly.type
_entity_poly.pdbx_seq_one_letter_code
_entity_poly.pdbx_strand_id
1 'polypeptide(L)'
;LGDVAQIAEQPGDRSRAYFAGTNPAVVIRVDRSAAGDAIGIQKSVEEVAAALRPTLPEGVSVDLVRTRSADISARLSILVQNGAMGLGLVLVFLFLFLNARTAFWVAAGIPVAMLAAVAFMYAAGLTLNMISLFALILTLGIVVDDAIVVGEHADYRARRLGEPPLVAAETAVSRMAAPVFSSTITTIIAFLGLMAIGGNFGRLIGDIPMTVTAVLA
;
A
#
# COMPACT_ATOMS: atom_id res chain seq x y z
N LEU A 1 44.95 37.33 -28.15
CA LEU A 1 44.42 35.98 -28.45
C LEU A 1 43.50 36.01 -29.68
N GLY A 2 42.55 36.95 -29.80
CA GLY A 2 41.70 37.09 -31.00
C GLY A 2 42.44 37.39 -32.32
N ASP A 3 43.64 37.99 -32.27
CA ASP A 3 44.45 38.29 -33.47
C ASP A 3 45.23 37.07 -34.02
N VAL A 4 45.32 35.98 -33.26
CA VAL A 4 46.13 34.79 -33.59
C VAL A 4 45.34 33.48 -33.47
N ALA A 5 44.11 33.52 -32.97
CA ALA A 5 43.23 32.37 -32.87
C ALA A 5 41.75 32.81 -32.89
N GLN A 6 40.91 32.03 -33.56
CA GLN A 6 39.47 32.15 -33.40
C GLN A 6 39.07 31.62 -32.01
N ILE A 7 38.63 32.54 -31.16
CA ILE A 7 38.04 32.20 -29.87
C ILE A 7 36.54 32.03 -30.11
N ALA A 8 36.09 30.79 -30.13
CA ALA A 8 34.68 30.45 -30.13
C ALA A 8 34.36 29.71 -28.83
N GLU A 9 33.31 30.13 -28.15
CA GLU A 9 32.72 29.32 -27.08
C GLU A 9 32.10 28.08 -27.73
N GLN A 10 32.78 26.95 -27.61
CA GLN A 10 32.23 25.66 -28.00
C GLN A 10 31.68 24.96 -26.76
N PRO A 11 30.49 24.33 -26.85
CA PRO A 11 30.04 23.44 -25.80
C PRO A 11 31.07 22.33 -25.63
N GLY A 12 31.44 22.02 -24.37
CA GLY A 12 32.36 20.92 -24.08
C GLY A 12 31.90 19.62 -24.72
N ASP A 13 32.86 18.80 -25.18
CA ASP A 13 32.63 17.60 -25.99
C ASP A 13 31.51 16.71 -25.42
N ARG A 14 30.33 16.77 -26.06
CA ARG A 14 29.16 15.98 -25.65
C ARG A 14 29.15 14.70 -26.46
N SER A 15 29.63 13.62 -25.87
CA SER A 15 29.57 12.27 -26.44
C SER A 15 28.14 11.71 -26.62
N ARG A 16 27.11 12.42 -26.15
CA ARG A 16 25.70 12.02 -26.25
C ARG A 16 24.79 13.21 -26.56
N ALA A 17 24.02 13.08 -27.63
CA ALA A 17 22.90 13.96 -27.95
C ALA A 17 21.58 13.29 -27.53
N TYR A 18 20.68 14.05 -26.91
CA TYR A 18 19.34 13.61 -26.55
C TYR A 18 18.33 14.35 -27.42
N PHE A 19 17.27 13.66 -27.82
CA PHE A 19 16.19 14.20 -28.62
C PHE A 19 14.83 13.80 -28.03
N ALA A 20 13.87 14.72 -28.05
CA ALA A 20 12.47 14.46 -27.75
C ALA A 20 11.69 14.55 -29.08
N GLY A 21 11.42 13.39 -29.69
CA GLY A 21 10.94 13.35 -31.07
C GLY A 21 12.01 13.87 -32.04
N THR A 22 11.69 14.93 -32.78
CA THR A 22 12.60 15.59 -33.73
C THR A 22 13.39 16.76 -33.11
N ASN A 23 13.06 17.17 -31.89
CA ASN A 23 13.66 18.35 -31.26
C ASN A 23 14.85 17.97 -30.37
N PRO A 24 15.98 18.71 -30.43
CA PRO A 24 17.08 18.53 -29.49
C PRO A 24 16.59 18.74 -28.05
N ALA A 25 16.99 17.87 -27.14
CA ALA A 25 16.53 17.88 -25.76
C ALA A 25 17.70 17.76 -24.78
N VAL A 26 17.47 18.22 -23.55
CA VAL A 26 18.35 17.96 -22.41
C VAL A 26 17.56 17.15 -21.40
N VAL A 27 18.10 15.98 -21.02
CA VAL A 27 17.45 15.10 -20.04
C VAL A 27 18.08 15.34 -18.68
N ILE A 28 17.27 15.79 -17.73
CA ILE A 28 17.66 15.89 -16.32
C ILE A 28 17.03 14.70 -15.58
N ARG A 29 17.88 13.84 -15.00
CA ARG A 29 17.42 12.73 -14.17
C ARG A 29 17.41 13.18 -12.71
N VAL A 30 16.25 13.05 -12.08
CA VAL A 30 16.10 13.26 -10.63
C VAL A 30 15.91 11.88 -10.00
N ASP A 31 16.92 11.42 -9.28
CA ASP A 31 16.85 10.17 -8.53
C ASP A 31 16.47 10.46 -7.08
N ARG A 32 15.48 9.72 -6.55
CA ARG A 32 15.10 9.81 -5.14
C ARG A 32 16.17 9.17 -4.25
N SER A 33 16.30 9.66 -3.02
CA SER A 33 17.07 8.97 -1.98
C SER A 33 16.39 7.65 -1.60
N ALA A 34 17.14 6.70 -1.03
CA ALA A 34 16.62 5.37 -0.68
C ALA A 34 15.38 5.42 0.22
N ALA A 35 15.35 6.36 1.17
CA ALA A 35 14.23 6.60 2.10
C ALA A 35 13.22 7.67 1.62
N GLY A 36 13.43 8.26 0.44
CA GLY A 36 12.61 9.37 -0.04
C GLY A 36 11.26 8.92 -0.61
N ASP A 37 10.20 9.68 -0.29
CA ASP A 37 8.87 9.53 -0.85
C ASP A 37 8.85 9.86 -2.34
N ALA A 38 8.49 8.87 -3.16
CA ALA A 38 8.42 9.01 -4.61
C ALA A 38 7.27 9.93 -5.06
N ILE A 39 6.18 10.00 -4.30
CA ILE A 39 5.02 10.83 -4.64
C ILE A 39 5.32 12.30 -4.30
N GLY A 40 5.84 12.57 -3.10
CA GLY A 40 6.29 13.89 -2.69
C GLY A 40 7.35 14.49 -3.61
N ILE A 41 8.38 13.71 -3.96
CA ILE A 41 9.43 14.17 -4.89
C ILE A 41 8.85 14.46 -6.29
N GLN A 42 7.92 13.65 -6.79
CA GLN A 42 7.25 13.96 -8.06
C GLN A 42 6.55 15.31 -7.97
N LYS A 43 5.77 15.54 -6.92
CA LYS A 43 5.03 16.79 -6.74
C LYS A 43 5.97 18.00 -6.68
N SER A 44 7.08 17.90 -5.96
CA SER A 44 8.09 18.97 -5.93
C SER A 44 8.72 19.23 -7.30
N VAL A 45 9.02 18.19 -8.07
CA VAL A 45 9.56 18.34 -9.43
C VAL A 45 8.52 18.98 -10.36
N GLU A 46 7.25 18.61 -10.23
CA GLU A 46 6.14 19.23 -10.97
C GLU A 46 5.97 20.70 -10.63
N GLU A 47 6.02 21.07 -9.35
CA GLU A 47 5.93 22.46 -8.89
C GLU A 47 7.10 23.30 -9.41
N VAL A 48 8.33 22.79 -9.33
CA VAL A 48 9.51 23.48 -9.87
C VAL A 48 9.44 23.62 -11.39
N ALA A 49 9.02 22.57 -12.10
CA ALA A 49 8.85 22.63 -13.54
C ALA A 49 7.76 23.65 -13.94
N ALA A 50 6.65 23.69 -13.20
CA ALA A 50 5.58 24.66 -13.42
C ALA A 50 6.03 26.10 -13.13
N ALA A 51 6.83 26.32 -12.09
CA ALA A 51 7.39 27.63 -11.77
C ALA A 51 8.42 28.12 -12.79
N LEU A 52 9.17 27.20 -13.41
CA LEU A 52 10.16 27.52 -14.44
C LEU A 52 9.54 27.80 -15.82
N ARG A 53 8.42 27.14 -16.16
CA ARG A 53 7.72 27.34 -17.46
C ARG A 53 7.58 28.79 -17.92
N PRO A 54 7.11 29.75 -17.11
CA PRO A 54 6.98 31.15 -17.53
C PRO A 54 8.31 31.90 -17.67
N THR A 55 9.42 31.38 -17.13
CA THR A 55 10.76 31.99 -17.24
C THR A 55 11.56 31.47 -18.43
N LEU A 56 11.02 30.52 -19.18
CA LEU A 56 11.72 29.91 -20.31
C LEU A 56 11.71 30.82 -21.55
N PRO A 57 12.80 30.84 -22.34
CA PRO A 57 12.83 31.52 -23.63
C PRO A 57 11.81 30.93 -24.61
N GLU A 58 11.39 31.72 -25.60
CA GLU A 58 10.52 31.25 -26.68
C GLU A 58 11.15 30.03 -27.38
N GLY A 59 10.34 28.98 -27.58
CA GLY A 59 10.77 27.73 -28.22
C GLY A 59 11.34 26.67 -27.28
N VAL A 60 11.45 26.93 -25.97
CA VAL A 60 11.88 25.94 -24.98
C VAL A 60 10.67 25.41 -24.20
N SER A 61 10.38 24.10 -24.32
CA SER A 61 9.36 23.42 -23.51
C SER A 61 10.00 22.48 -22.49
N VAL A 62 9.35 22.35 -21.33
CA VAL A 62 9.73 21.38 -20.29
C VAL A 62 8.61 20.36 -20.15
N ASP A 63 8.94 19.13 -20.51
CA ASP A 63 8.08 17.96 -20.42
C ASP A 63 8.65 16.95 -19.43
N LEU A 64 7.79 16.45 -18.54
CA LEU A 64 8.15 15.42 -17.57
C LEU A 64 7.99 14.06 -18.24
N VAL A 65 9.11 13.42 -18.55
CA VAL A 65 9.14 12.12 -19.24
C VAL A 65 9.56 11.03 -18.26
N ARG A 66 8.81 9.93 -18.18
CA ARG A 66 9.02 8.78 -17.25
C ARG A 66 8.80 9.10 -15.77
N THR A 67 7.70 9.73 -15.43
CA THR A 67 7.27 9.84 -14.02
C THR A 67 6.84 8.46 -13.52
N ARG A 68 7.79 7.67 -12.97
CA ARG A 68 7.51 6.40 -12.27
C ARG A 68 6.40 6.55 -11.23
N SER A 69 6.29 7.73 -10.65
CA SER A 69 5.30 8.05 -9.64
C SER A 69 3.86 8.17 -10.21
N ALA A 70 3.68 8.49 -11.50
CA ALA A 70 2.38 8.39 -12.17
C ALA A 70 1.94 6.93 -12.34
N ASP A 71 2.86 6.03 -12.71
CA ASP A 71 2.58 4.59 -12.78
C ASP A 71 2.27 4.00 -11.40
N ILE A 72 3.00 4.43 -10.36
CA ILE A 72 2.75 4.01 -8.97
C ILE A 72 1.37 4.51 -8.51
N SER A 73 1.03 5.77 -8.76
CA SER A 73 -0.26 6.36 -8.38
C SER A 73 -1.43 5.71 -9.12
N ALA A 74 -1.29 5.45 -10.43
CA ALA A 74 -2.29 4.73 -11.21
C ALA A 74 -2.51 3.31 -10.66
N ARG A 75 -1.43 2.59 -10.35
CA ARG A 75 -1.52 1.24 -9.76
C ARG A 75 -2.13 1.25 -8.36
N LEU A 76 -1.75 2.20 -7.51
CA LEU A 76 -2.37 2.40 -6.20
C LEU A 76 -3.87 2.66 -6.33
N SER A 77 -4.29 3.51 -7.29
CA SER A 77 -5.71 3.79 -7.50
C SER A 77 -6.50 2.56 -7.94
N ILE A 78 -5.95 1.75 -8.86
CA ILE A 78 -6.56 0.48 -9.29
C ILE A 78 -6.66 -0.48 -8.10
N LEU A 79 -5.63 -0.54 -7.27
CA LEU A 79 -5.59 -1.45 -6.12
C LEU A 79 -6.58 -1.03 -5.04
N VAL A 80 -6.69 0.26 -4.74
CA VAL A 80 -7.70 0.81 -3.82
C VAL A 80 -9.10 0.54 -4.37
N GLN A 81 -9.31 0.71 -5.67
CA GLN A 81 -10.61 0.45 -6.31
C GLN A 81 -10.98 -1.04 -6.27
N ASN A 82 -10.03 -1.92 -6.54
CA ASN A 82 -10.19 -3.38 -6.41
C ASN A 82 -10.42 -3.79 -4.95
N GLY A 83 -9.69 -3.20 -4.00
CA GLY A 83 -9.88 -3.42 -2.58
C GLY A 83 -11.25 -2.96 -2.09
N ALA A 84 -11.73 -1.80 -2.56
CA ALA A 84 -13.07 -1.30 -2.27
C ALA A 84 -14.16 -2.19 -2.88
N MET A 85 -13.96 -2.68 -4.10
CA MET A 85 -14.89 -3.63 -4.73
C MET A 85 -14.91 -4.96 -3.99
N GLY A 86 -13.75 -5.49 -3.60
CA GLY A 86 -13.63 -6.69 -2.77
C GLY A 86 -14.31 -6.53 -1.41
N LEU A 87 -14.10 -5.40 -0.74
CA LEU A 87 -14.78 -5.05 0.51
C LEU A 87 -16.30 -5.01 0.31
N GLY A 88 -16.77 -4.38 -0.78
CA GLY A 88 -18.18 -4.36 -1.13
C GLY A 88 -18.77 -5.75 -1.28
N LEU A 89 -18.05 -6.67 -1.95
CA LEU A 89 -18.46 -8.06 -2.06
C LEU A 89 -18.53 -8.75 -0.69
N VAL A 90 -17.50 -8.61 0.15
CA VAL A 90 -17.48 -9.18 1.51
C VAL A 90 -18.68 -8.69 2.32
N LEU A 91 -18.99 -7.39 2.27
CA LEU A 91 -20.16 -6.83 2.94
C LEU A 91 -21.47 -7.44 2.44
N VAL A 92 -21.65 -7.57 1.12
CA VAL A 92 -22.84 -8.22 0.54
C VAL A 92 -22.96 -9.67 1.03
N PHE A 93 -21.87 -10.42 1.04
CA PHE A 93 -21.85 -11.79 1.56
C PHE A 93 -22.19 -11.85 3.06
N LEU A 94 -21.64 -10.95 3.87
CA LEU A 94 -21.98 -10.85 5.29
C LEU A 94 -23.48 -10.63 5.51
N PHE A 95 -24.10 -9.71 4.77
CA PHE A 95 -25.54 -9.46 4.90
C PHE A 95 -26.42 -10.59 4.34
N LEU A 96 -25.89 -11.40 3.41
CA LEU A 96 -26.61 -12.55 2.84
C LEU A 96 -26.60 -13.75 3.78
N PHE A 97 -25.46 -14.01 4.44
CA PHE A 97 -25.24 -15.22 5.25
C PHE A 97 -25.45 -14.99 6.75
N LEU A 98 -25.23 -13.78 7.28
CA LEU A 98 -25.36 -13.49 8.70
C LEU A 98 -26.59 -12.62 8.99
N ASN A 99 -27.04 -12.69 10.25
CA ASN A 99 -28.03 -11.77 10.77
C ASN A 99 -27.54 -10.31 10.67
N ALA A 100 -28.40 -9.40 10.22
CA ALA A 100 -28.04 -8.00 9.94
C ALA A 100 -27.34 -7.27 11.11
N ARG A 101 -27.66 -7.62 12.36
CA ARG A 101 -26.98 -7.04 13.54
C ARG A 101 -25.54 -7.53 13.68
N THR A 102 -25.30 -8.83 13.52
CA THR A 102 -23.95 -9.42 13.57
C THR A 102 -23.13 -8.95 12.38
N ALA A 103 -23.71 -8.96 11.19
CA ALA A 103 -23.09 -8.45 9.97
C ALA A 103 -22.66 -6.97 10.12
N PHE A 104 -23.50 -6.12 10.73
CA PHE A 104 -23.16 -4.72 10.97
C PHE A 104 -21.95 -4.54 11.90
N TRP A 105 -21.91 -5.29 13.02
CA TRP A 105 -20.79 -5.19 13.97
C TRP A 105 -19.48 -5.71 13.38
N VAL A 106 -19.53 -6.81 12.60
CA VAL A 106 -18.36 -7.32 11.87
C VAL A 106 -17.90 -6.31 10.82
N ALA A 107 -18.84 -5.77 10.02
CA ALA A 107 -18.55 -4.77 8.99
C ALA A 107 -17.92 -3.49 9.57
N ALA A 108 -18.39 -3.02 10.72
CA ALA A 108 -17.82 -1.86 11.40
C ALA A 108 -16.39 -2.13 11.92
N GLY A 109 -16.04 -3.39 12.21
CA GLY A 109 -14.69 -3.80 12.58
C GLY A 109 -13.67 -3.67 11.44
N ILE A 110 -14.11 -3.78 10.18
CA ILE A 110 -13.21 -3.81 9.02
C ILE A 110 -12.43 -2.48 8.86
N PRO A 111 -13.07 -1.30 8.82
CA PRO A 111 -12.33 -0.03 8.73
C PRO A 111 -11.42 0.21 9.95
N VAL A 112 -11.86 -0.20 11.14
CA VAL A 112 -11.07 -0.05 12.37
C VAL A 112 -9.80 -0.89 12.30
N ALA A 113 -9.90 -2.15 11.86
CA ALA A 113 -8.76 -3.03 11.65
C ALA A 113 -7.80 -2.49 10.58
N MET A 114 -8.31 -1.95 9.48
CA MET A 114 -7.47 -1.33 8.44
C MET A 114 -6.72 -0.09 8.96
N LEU A 115 -7.38 0.77 9.72
CA LEU A 115 -6.74 1.94 10.32
C LEU A 115 -5.68 1.54 11.35
N ALA A 116 -5.97 0.54 12.19
CA ALA A 116 -5.01 -0.01 13.14
C ALA A 116 -3.79 -0.60 12.43
N ALA A 117 -4.01 -1.38 11.37
CA ALA A 117 -2.95 -1.96 10.54
C ALA A 117 -2.04 -0.87 9.94
N VAL A 118 -2.63 0.17 9.33
CA VAL A 118 -1.86 1.29 8.76
C VAL A 118 -1.11 2.06 9.84
N ALA A 119 -1.71 2.26 11.02
CA ALA A 119 -1.06 2.91 12.15
C ALA A 119 0.15 2.10 12.67
N PHE A 120 0.02 0.78 12.78
CA PHE A 120 1.12 -0.11 13.15
C PHE A 120 2.22 -0.17 12.09
N MET A 121 1.86 -0.22 10.80
CA MET A 121 2.83 -0.13 9.72
C MET A 121 3.63 1.17 9.78
N TYR A 122 2.96 2.30 10.03
CA TYR A 122 3.62 3.59 10.20
C TYR A 122 4.56 3.58 11.42
N ALA A 123 4.13 3.01 12.54
CA ALA A 123 4.96 2.87 13.75
C ALA A 123 6.17 1.94 13.53
N ALA A 124 6.03 0.90 12.71
CA ALA A 124 7.10 -0.02 12.33
C ALA A 124 8.03 0.55 11.24
N GLY A 125 7.79 1.78 10.75
CA GLY A 125 8.56 2.40 9.68
C GLY A 125 8.35 1.77 8.30
N LEU A 126 7.28 0.99 8.13
CA LEU A 126 6.91 0.38 6.86
C LEU A 126 6.24 1.43 5.96
N THR A 127 6.55 1.37 4.67
CA THR A 127 5.94 2.27 3.68
C THR A 127 4.75 1.61 3.01
N LEU A 128 3.76 2.42 2.64
CA LEU A 128 2.66 1.98 1.77
C LEU A 128 3.17 1.89 0.34
N ASN A 129 3.37 0.66 -0.11
CA ASN A 129 3.78 0.30 -1.46
C ASN A 129 2.85 -0.80 -1.97
N MET A 130 2.98 -1.19 -3.24
CA MET A 130 2.07 -2.19 -3.82
C MET A 130 2.09 -3.53 -3.07
N ILE A 131 3.26 -3.97 -2.62
CA ILE A 131 3.46 -5.26 -1.97
C ILE A 131 2.87 -5.23 -0.56
N SER A 132 3.12 -4.16 0.19
CA SER A 132 2.53 -3.99 1.53
C SER A 132 1.01 -3.80 1.47
N LEU A 133 0.48 -3.17 0.41
CA LEU A 133 -0.98 -3.05 0.25
C LEU A 133 -1.64 -4.38 -0.16
N PHE A 134 -0.97 -5.22 -0.96
CA PHE A 134 -1.41 -6.60 -1.17
C PHE A 134 -1.41 -7.40 0.13
N ALA A 135 -0.38 -7.26 0.95
CA ALA A 135 -0.30 -7.89 2.26
C ALA A 135 -1.44 -7.44 3.18
N LEU A 136 -1.78 -6.14 3.16
CA LEU A 136 -2.89 -5.57 3.92
C LEU A 136 -4.26 -6.12 3.48
N ILE A 137 -4.49 -6.26 2.17
CA ILE A 137 -5.74 -6.87 1.65
C ILE A 137 -5.82 -8.34 2.06
N LEU A 138 -4.70 -9.07 1.99
CA LEU A 138 -4.64 -10.47 2.38
C LEU A 138 -4.94 -10.67 3.87
N THR A 139 -4.34 -9.85 4.73
CA THR A 139 -4.55 -9.93 6.18
C THR A 139 -5.94 -9.49 6.60
N LEU A 140 -6.53 -8.54 5.87
CA LEU A 140 -7.91 -8.14 6.10
C LEU A 140 -8.86 -9.32 6.03
N GLY A 141 -8.70 -10.20 5.05
CA GLY A 141 -9.53 -11.42 4.94
C GLY A 141 -9.44 -12.30 6.18
N ILE A 142 -8.23 -12.45 6.73
CA ILE A 142 -7.96 -13.28 7.91
C ILE A 142 -8.59 -12.65 9.16
N VAL A 143 -8.38 -11.35 9.39
CA VAL A 143 -8.94 -10.63 10.55
C VAL A 143 -10.46 -10.63 10.52
N VAL A 144 -11.06 -10.47 9.33
CA VAL A 144 -12.51 -10.51 9.17
C VAL A 144 -13.07 -11.91 9.44
N ASP A 145 -12.39 -12.96 8.98
CA ASP A 145 -12.81 -14.35 9.24
C ASP A 145 -12.85 -14.66 10.75
N ASP A 146 -11.81 -14.27 11.49
CA ASP A 146 -11.77 -14.43 12.95
C ASP A 146 -12.93 -13.68 13.63
N ALA A 147 -13.22 -12.44 13.18
CA ALA A 147 -14.35 -11.65 13.69
C ALA A 147 -15.71 -12.28 13.37
N ILE A 148 -15.87 -12.89 12.19
CA ILE A 148 -17.08 -13.62 11.77
C ILE A 148 -17.30 -14.81 12.68
N VAL A 149 -16.28 -15.65 12.89
CA VAL A 149 -16.40 -16.88 13.70
C VAL A 149 -16.79 -16.56 15.14
N VAL A 150 -16.19 -15.53 15.74
CA VAL A 150 -16.54 -15.08 17.10
C VAL A 150 -17.96 -14.51 17.14
N GLY A 151 -18.34 -13.67 16.16
CA GLY A 151 -19.65 -13.05 16.08
C GLY A 151 -20.78 -14.04 15.86
N GLU A 152 -20.58 -15.03 14.98
CA GLU A 152 -21.51 -16.12 14.74
C GLU A 152 -21.66 -17.01 15.97
N HIS A 153 -20.55 -17.32 16.65
CA HIS A 153 -20.62 -18.12 17.87
C HIS A 153 -21.38 -17.38 19.00
N ALA A 154 -21.20 -16.07 19.14
CA ALA A 154 -21.97 -15.26 20.07
C ALA A 154 -23.48 -15.25 19.72
N ASP A 155 -23.84 -15.08 18.45
CA ASP A 155 -25.23 -15.11 17.99
C ASP A 155 -25.86 -16.50 18.18
N TYR A 156 -25.11 -17.58 17.89
CA TYR A 156 -25.53 -18.96 18.14
C TYR A 156 -25.89 -19.15 19.62
N ARG A 157 -25.02 -18.72 20.54
CA ARG A 157 -25.26 -18.87 21.98
C ARG A 157 -26.46 -18.05 22.46
N ALA A 158 -26.58 -16.81 22.01
CA ALA A 158 -27.72 -15.96 22.38
C ALA A 158 -29.05 -16.54 21.88
N ARG A 159 -29.10 -17.06 20.64
CA ARG A 159 -30.36 -17.50 20.01
C ARG A 159 -30.72 -18.96 20.28
N ARG A 160 -29.74 -19.86 20.23
CA ARG A 160 -29.98 -21.32 20.38
C ARG A 160 -29.89 -21.79 21.82
N LEU A 161 -28.98 -21.22 22.61
CA LEU A 161 -28.83 -21.58 24.02
C LEU A 161 -29.62 -20.65 24.96
N GLY A 162 -30.14 -19.53 24.43
CA GLY A 162 -30.96 -18.59 25.20
C GLY A 162 -30.18 -17.80 26.25
N GLU A 163 -28.85 -17.71 26.10
CA GLU A 163 -28.01 -16.98 27.04
C GLU A 163 -28.25 -15.46 26.93
N PRO A 164 -28.20 -14.71 28.05
CA PRO A 164 -28.23 -13.25 28.02
C PRO A 164 -27.13 -12.70 27.09
N PRO A 165 -27.37 -11.62 26.32
CA PRO A 165 -26.44 -11.14 25.30
C PRO A 165 -25.00 -10.91 25.80
N LEU A 166 -24.85 -10.39 27.01
CA LEU A 166 -23.55 -10.12 27.62
C LEU A 166 -22.79 -11.42 27.93
N VAL A 167 -23.50 -12.39 28.51
CA VAL A 167 -22.95 -13.72 28.86
C VAL A 167 -22.61 -14.51 27.60
N ALA A 168 -23.47 -14.44 26.58
CA ALA A 168 -23.24 -15.08 25.29
C ALA A 168 -21.98 -14.53 24.61
N ALA A 169 -21.79 -13.20 24.61
CA ALA A 169 -20.60 -12.56 24.05
C ALA A 169 -19.33 -12.90 24.82
N GLU A 170 -19.34 -12.78 26.15
CA GLU A 170 -18.20 -13.12 27.00
C GLU A 170 -17.76 -14.57 26.79
N THR A 171 -18.72 -15.49 26.88
CA THR A 171 -18.38 -16.92 26.78
C THR A 171 -18.04 -17.33 25.34
N ALA A 172 -18.55 -16.63 24.32
CA ALA A 172 -18.13 -16.84 22.95
C ALA A 172 -16.67 -16.44 22.74
N VAL A 173 -16.27 -15.27 23.25
CA VAL A 173 -14.87 -14.81 23.22
C VAL A 173 -13.99 -15.79 23.98
N SER A 174 -14.35 -16.22 25.19
CA SER A 174 -13.54 -17.17 25.97
C SER A 174 -13.35 -18.51 25.26
N ARG A 175 -14.37 -19.01 24.56
CA ARG A 175 -14.27 -20.28 23.81
C ARG A 175 -13.50 -20.15 22.51
N MET A 176 -13.64 -19.02 21.81
CA MET A 176 -12.98 -18.79 20.53
C MET A 176 -11.55 -18.22 20.67
N ALA A 177 -11.17 -17.74 21.86
CA ALA A 177 -9.83 -17.21 22.11
C ALA A 177 -8.72 -18.20 21.75
N ALA A 178 -8.81 -19.47 22.20
CA ALA A 178 -7.76 -20.46 21.93
C ALA A 178 -7.64 -20.85 20.44
N PRO A 179 -8.75 -21.17 19.72
CA PRO A 179 -8.71 -21.39 18.28
C PRO A 179 -8.18 -20.20 17.47
N VAL A 180 -8.69 -19.00 17.75
CA VAL A 180 -8.27 -17.76 17.04
C VAL A 180 -6.78 -17.51 17.27
N PHE A 181 -6.33 -17.54 18.52
CA PHE A 181 -4.92 -17.32 18.86
C PHE A 181 -3.99 -18.35 18.17
N SER A 182 -4.41 -19.62 18.11
CA SER A 182 -3.64 -20.64 17.39
C SER A 182 -3.61 -20.40 15.87
N SER A 183 -4.72 -19.95 15.28
CA SER A 183 -4.82 -19.58 13.86
C SER A 183 -3.89 -18.39 13.54
N THR A 184 -3.91 -17.36 14.39
CA THR A 184 -3.05 -16.19 14.25
C THR A 184 -1.57 -16.57 14.33
N ILE A 185 -1.16 -17.37 15.33
CA ILE A 185 0.25 -17.81 15.47
C ILE A 185 0.70 -18.64 14.26
N THR A 186 -0.12 -19.59 13.81
CA THR A 186 0.24 -20.43 12.66
C THR A 186 0.38 -19.61 11.39
N THR A 187 -0.48 -18.61 11.19
CA THR A 187 -0.37 -17.64 10.09
C THR A 187 0.92 -16.83 10.20
N ILE A 188 1.21 -16.25 11.36
CA ILE A 188 2.45 -15.49 11.59
C ILE A 188 3.67 -16.38 11.28
N ILE A 189 3.74 -17.61 11.81
CA ILE A 189 4.86 -18.53 11.57
C ILE A 189 5.01 -18.84 10.07
N ALA A 190 3.91 -19.10 9.36
CA ALA A 190 3.95 -19.40 7.93
C ALA A 190 4.54 -18.22 7.12
N PHE A 191 4.13 -16.99 7.44
CA PHE A 191 4.65 -15.80 6.77
C PHE A 191 6.07 -15.45 7.19
N LEU A 192 6.42 -15.58 8.48
CA LEU A 192 7.80 -15.40 8.94
C LEU A 192 8.76 -16.37 8.24
N GLY A 193 8.30 -17.59 7.90
CA GLY A 193 9.06 -18.55 7.10
C GLY A 193 9.49 -18.01 5.73
N LEU A 194 8.72 -17.10 5.12
CA LEU A 194 9.09 -16.46 3.85
C LEU A 194 10.30 -15.52 4.00
N MET A 195 10.58 -15.02 5.21
CA MET A 195 11.79 -14.20 5.45
C MET A 195 13.08 -15.02 5.39
N ALA A 196 13.00 -16.34 5.49
CA ALA A 196 14.16 -17.21 5.30
C ALA A 196 14.62 -17.27 3.83
N ILE A 197 13.80 -16.80 2.89
CA ILE A 197 14.13 -16.76 1.46
C ILE A 197 15.09 -15.60 1.20
N GLY A 198 16.33 -15.93 0.81
CA GLY A 198 17.36 -14.95 0.47
C GLY A 198 17.29 -14.40 -0.98
N GLY A 199 18.18 -13.47 -1.29
CA GLY A 199 18.38 -12.94 -2.66
C GLY A 199 17.45 -11.79 -3.05
N ASN A 200 17.41 -11.46 -4.34
CA ASN A 200 16.59 -10.37 -4.86
C ASN A 200 15.08 -10.64 -4.71
N PHE A 201 14.68 -11.90 -4.81
CA PHE A 201 13.28 -12.31 -4.62
C PHE A 201 12.86 -12.18 -3.14
N GLY A 202 13.73 -12.58 -2.20
CA GLY A 202 13.53 -12.38 -0.76
C GLY A 202 13.32 -10.92 -0.37
N ARG A 203 14.15 -10.01 -0.91
CA ARG A 203 14.00 -8.56 -0.70
C ARG A 203 12.70 -7.99 -1.28
N LEU A 204 12.17 -8.59 -2.35
CA LEU A 204 10.91 -8.17 -2.94
C LEU A 204 9.72 -8.61 -2.08
N ILE A 205 9.73 -9.84 -1.59
CA ILE A 205 8.60 -10.40 -0.81
C ILE A 205 8.69 -10.10 0.69
N GLY A 206 9.85 -9.65 1.19
CA GLY A 206 10.10 -9.42 2.62
C GLY A 206 9.17 -8.39 3.27
N ASP A 207 8.58 -7.49 2.49
CA ASP A 207 7.56 -6.55 2.97
C ASP A 207 6.25 -7.26 3.37
N ILE A 208 5.93 -8.41 2.76
CA ILE A 208 4.69 -9.16 3.04
C ILE A 208 4.70 -9.74 4.47
N PRO A 209 5.70 -10.54 4.89
CA PRO A 209 5.75 -11.08 6.25
C PRO A 209 5.74 -10.02 7.34
N MET A 210 6.47 -8.92 7.13
CA MET A 210 6.54 -7.82 8.08
C MET A 210 5.18 -7.14 8.22
N THR A 211 4.50 -6.88 7.09
CA THR A 211 3.16 -6.29 7.12
C THR A 211 2.15 -7.23 7.76
N VAL A 212 2.14 -8.51 7.38
CA VAL A 212 1.22 -9.51 7.95
C VAL A 212 1.38 -9.64 9.45
N THR A 213 2.63 -9.74 9.92
CA THR A 213 2.92 -9.84 11.36
C THR A 213 2.50 -8.57 12.09
N ALA A 214 2.74 -7.38 11.52
CA ALA A 214 2.32 -6.11 12.13
C ALA A 214 0.80 -5.94 12.21
N VAL A 215 0.02 -6.56 11.32
CA VAL A 215 -1.44 -6.52 11.36
C VAL A 215 -2.04 -7.54 12.34
N LEU A 216 -1.40 -8.71 12.45
CA LEU A 216 -1.92 -9.83 13.26
C LEU A 216 -1.42 -9.86 14.71
N ALA A 217 -0.36 -9.12 15.03
CA ALA A 217 0.22 -9.00 16.38
C ALA A 217 -0.48 -7.93 17.21
#